data_AF-A0A3P6SN27-F1
#
_entry.id   AF-A0A3P6SN27-F1
#
_cell.length_a   1.000
_cell.length_b   1.000
_cell.length_c   1.000
_cell.angle_alpha   90.00
_cell.angle_beta   90.00
_cell.angle_gamma   90.00
#
_symmetry.space_group_name_H-M   'P 1'
#
loop_
_entity.id
_entity.type
_entity.pdbx_description
1 polymer ?
#
loop_
_entity_poly.entity_id
_entity_poly.type
_entity_poly.pdbx_seq_one_letter_code
_entity_poly.pdbx_strand_id
1 'polypeptide(L)'
;MDNSTANSVLEMMRMAEFWLNTRGQNTFDVVLGVRYLPPMQSSTLFWHLPDFSFLTVCEELKLGFMVMLAGTTPSSFSVYSSIAKRYLYVPLIDWETSNVYEDEHQQQQQQSLFSISVRPMADEILVDYIRLKQWHQIIYFHDGNNGQ
;
A
#
# COMPACT_ATOMS: atom_id res chain seq x y z
N MET A 1 -2.88 7.96 -10.10
CA MET A 1 -1.55 8.56 -9.86
C MET A 1 -1.03 9.10 -11.18
N ASP A 2 -0.56 10.33 -11.16
CA ASP A 2 0.24 10.91 -12.23
C ASP A 2 1.59 10.18 -12.33
N ASN A 3 2.08 10.00 -13.55
CA ASN A 3 3.30 9.22 -13.82
C ASN A 3 4.54 9.80 -13.10
N SER A 4 4.53 11.10 -12.80
CA SER A 4 5.54 11.83 -12.03
C SER A 4 5.65 11.36 -10.57
N THR A 5 4.52 11.19 -9.89
CA THR A 5 4.52 10.74 -8.48
C THR A 5 5.01 9.30 -8.39
N ALA A 6 4.54 8.42 -9.29
CA ALA A 6 4.99 7.03 -9.35
C ALA A 6 6.51 6.92 -9.56
N ASN A 7 7.07 7.71 -10.48
CA ASN A 7 8.51 7.76 -10.70
C ASN A 7 9.27 8.30 -9.47
N SER A 8 8.74 9.34 -8.82
CA SER A 8 9.37 9.91 -7.62
C SER A 8 9.45 8.91 -6.48
N VAL A 9 8.39 8.13 -6.26
CA VAL A 9 8.37 7.05 -5.26
C VAL A 9 9.39 5.97 -5.62
N LEU A 10 9.46 5.57 -6.89
CA LEU A 10 10.43 4.57 -7.33
C LEU A 10 11.88 5.02 -7.09
N GLU A 11 12.21 6.26 -7.44
CA GLU A 11 13.55 6.83 -7.20
C GLU A 11 13.88 6.87 -5.70
N MET A 12 12.91 7.21 -4.84
CA MET A 12 13.10 7.13 -3.39
C MET A 12 13.37 5.71 -2.92
N MET A 13 12.65 4.71 -3.44
CA MET A 13 12.87 3.30 -3.08
C MET A 13 14.25 2.80 -3.54
N ARG A 14 14.70 3.20 -4.73
CA ARG A 14 16.05 2.90 -5.23
C ARG A 14 17.14 3.56 -4.38
N MET A 15 16.91 4.79 -3.95
CA MET A 15 17.82 5.47 -3.03
C MET A 15 17.88 4.72 -1.68
N ALA A 16 16.74 4.27 -1.14
CA ALA A 16 16.70 3.50 0.09
C ALA A 16 17.44 2.15 -0.02
N GLU A 17 17.29 1.44 -1.13
CA GLU A 17 18.05 0.21 -1.47
C GLU A 17 19.56 0.48 -1.41
N PHE A 18 20.03 1.53 -2.10
CA PHE A 18 21.43 1.92 -2.11
C PHE A 18 21.95 2.26 -0.69
N TRP A 19 21.20 3.04 0.07
CA TRP A 19 21.57 3.40 1.45
C TRP A 19 21.61 2.21 2.40
N LEU A 20 20.74 1.23 2.23
CA LEU A 20 20.76 0.01 3.02
C LEU A 20 21.99 -0.83 2.68
N ASN A 21 22.28 -1.06 1.41
CA ASN A 21 23.38 -1.94 1.00
C ASN A 21 24.77 -1.31 1.24
N THR A 22 24.85 0.02 1.32
CA THR A 22 26.11 0.71 1.63
C THR A 22 26.47 0.71 3.11
N ARG A 23 25.52 0.38 4.01
CA ARG A 23 25.80 0.31 5.44
C ARG A 23 26.48 -1.00 5.81
N GLY A 24 27.76 -0.92 6.19
CA GLY A 24 28.55 -2.09 6.63
C GLY A 24 28.08 -2.78 7.93
N GLN A 25 27.01 -2.29 8.57
CA GLN A 25 26.36 -2.95 9.71
C GLN A 25 25.28 -3.96 9.27
N ASN A 26 24.81 -3.88 8.03
CA ASN A 26 23.82 -4.81 7.51
C ASN A 26 24.49 -6.12 7.09
N THR A 27 23.86 -7.25 7.44
CA THR A 27 24.41 -8.60 7.19
C THR A 27 24.00 -9.18 5.84
N PHE A 28 23.13 -8.50 5.11
CA PHE A 28 22.62 -8.90 3.80
C PHE A 28 22.34 -7.67 2.94
N ASP A 29 22.43 -7.87 1.63
CA ASP A 29 22.00 -6.90 0.64
C ASP A 29 20.52 -7.11 0.29
N VAL A 30 19.83 -6.01 0.01
CA VAL A 30 18.45 -5.98 -0.48
C VAL A 30 18.48 -5.66 -1.96
N VAL A 31 17.65 -6.35 -2.75
CA VAL A 31 17.47 -6.06 -4.17
C VAL A 31 16.02 -5.70 -4.44
N LEU A 32 15.78 -4.54 -5.05
CA LEU A 32 14.44 -4.09 -5.40
C LEU A 32 14.08 -4.51 -6.83
N GLY A 33 13.10 -5.42 -6.94
CA GLY A 33 12.41 -5.74 -8.18
C GLY A 33 11.26 -4.77 -8.43
N VAL A 34 11.09 -4.30 -9.67
CA VAL A 34 10.04 -3.35 -10.05
C VAL A 34 9.24 -3.93 -11.21
N ARG A 35 7.92 -3.87 -11.08
CA ARG A 35 6.98 -4.23 -12.15
C ARG A 35 5.96 -3.12 -12.34
N TYR A 36 5.87 -2.63 -13.55
CA TYR A 36 4.84 -1.69 -13.94
C TYR A 36 3.61 -2.49 -14.36
N LEU A 37 2.46 -2.13 -13.79
CA LEU A 37 1.20 -2.59 -14.34
C LEU A 37 1.02 -1.99 -15.73
N PRO A 38 0.51 -2.74 -16.72
CA PRO A 38 0.24 -2.25 -18.04
C PRO A 38 -0.80 -1.14 -17.95
N PRO A 39 -0.80 -0.20 -18.90
CA PRO A 39 -1.82 0.82 -18.96
C PRO A 39 -3.18 0.16 -19.16
N MET A 40 -4.03 0.17 -18.13
CA MET A 40 -5.39 -0.34 -18.18
C MET A 40 -6.37 0.80 -18.43
N GLN A 41 -7.36 0.58 -19.28
CA GLN A 41 -8.47 1.51 -19.44
C GLN A 41 -9.29 1.54 -18.15
N SER A 42 -9.68 2.73 -17.69
CA SER A 42 -10.40 2.91 -16.41
C SER A 42 -11.70 2.11 -16.35
N SER A 43 -12.37 1.88 -17.47
CA SER A 43 -13.61 1.10 -17.57
C SER A 43 -13.43 -0.39 -17.35
N THR A 44 -12.24 -0.94 -17.60
CA THR A 44 -11.96 -2.38 -17.50
C THR A 44 -10.98 -2.74 -16.38
N LEU A 45 -10.40 -1.72 -15.73
CA LEU A 45 -9.42 -1.87 -14.66
C LEU A 45 -9.94 -2.76 -13.53
N PHE A 46 -11.18 -2.58 -13.09
CA PHE A 46 -11.77 -3.40 -12.01
C PHE A 46 -11.76 -4.90 -12.32
N TRP A 47 -12.00 -5.28 -13.57
CA TRP A 47 -12.11 -6.68 -13.98
C TRP A 47 -10.76 -7.33 -14.24
N HIS A 48 -9.81 -6.58 -14.80
CA HIS A 48 -8.51 -7.13 -15.19
C HIS A 48 -7.43 -6.98 -14.12
N LEU A 49 -7.60 -6.05 -13.17
CA LEU A 49 -6.62 -5.83 -12.11
C LEU A 49 -6.37 -7.10 -11.27
N PRO A 50 -7.36 -7.88 -10.83
CA PRO A 50 -7.11 -9.10 -10.07
C PRO A 50 -6.27 -10.11 -10.85
N ASP A 51 -6.67 -10.43 -12.08
CA ASP A 51 -5.99 -11.41 -12.92
C ASP A 51 -4.56 -10.98 -13.24
N PHE A 52 -4.38 -9.72 -13.67
CA PHE A 52 -3.08 -9.23 -14.06
C PHE A 52 -2.13 -9.08 -12.87
N SER A 53 -2.61 -8.52 -11.76
CA SER A 53 -1.81 -8.39 -10.53
C SER A 53 -1.42 -9.76 -9.99
N PHE A 54 -2.35 -10.73 -9.97
CA PHE A 54 -2.04 -12.08 -9.53
C PHE A 54 -1.00 -12.77 -10.42
N LEU A 55 -1.15 -12.67 -11.75
CA LEU A 55 -0.18 -13.23 -12.71
C LEU A 55 1.20 -12.61 -12.52
N THR A 56 1.28 -11.28 -12.43
CA THR A 56 2.55 -10.56 -12.25
C THR A 56 3.24 -10.96 -10.95
N VAL A 57 2.50 -11.03 -9.84
CA VAL A 57 3.05 -11.45 -8.55
C VAL A 57 3.51 -12.91 -8.59
N CYS A 58 2.75 -13.80 -9.24
CA CYS A 58 3.14 -15.19 -9.41
C CYS A 58 4.43 -15.33 -10.25
N GLU A 59 4.62 -14.49 -11.27
CA GLU A 59 5.84 -14.48 -12.07
C GLU A 59 7.05 -14.03 -11.27
N GLU A 60 6.92 -12.97 -10.46
CA GLU A 60 7.99 -12.56 -9.54
C GLU A 60 8.26 -13.62 -8.47
N LEU A 61 7.22 -14.30 -7.99
CA LEU A 61 7.39 -15.36 -6.99
C LEU A 61 8.22 -16.52 -7.53
N LYS A 62 8.14 -16.82 -8.84
CA LYS A 62 9.03 -17.81 -9.48
C LYS A 62 10.50 -17.41 -9.42
N LEU A 63 10.80 -16.11 -9.50
CA LEU A 63 12.15 -15.58 -9.35
C LEU A 63 12.61 -15.57 -7.88
N GLY A 64 11.65 -15.57 -6.96
CA GLY A 64 11.85 -15.57 -5.52
C GLY A 64 11.96 -14.15 -4.98
N PHE A 65 10.92 -13.71 -4.30
CA PHE A 65 10.92 -12.46 -3.55
C PHE A 65 10.27 -12.67 -2.18
N MET A 66 10.63 -11.83 -1.21
CA MET A 66 10.20 -12.01 0.19
C MET A 66 9.08 -11.07 0.61
N VAL A 67 8.99 -9.88 0.02
CA VAL A 67 8.07 -8.82 0.42
C VAL A 67 7.53 -8.10 -0.81
N MET A 68 6.22 -7.87 -0.83
CA MET A 68 5.57 -6.98 -1.80
C MET A 68 5.51 -5.57 -1.22
N LEU A 69 5.97 -4.58 -1.99
CA LEU A 69 5.76 -3.16 -1.71
C LEU A 69 4.74 -2.64 -2.72
N ALA A 70 3.65 -2.03 -2.27
CA ALA A 70 2.65 -1.46 -3.17
C ALA A 70 2.08 -0.12 -2.66
N GLY A 71 1.80 0.79 -3.59
CA GLY A 71 1.03 2.01 -3.34
C GLY A 71 -0.36 1.80 -3.90
N THR A 72 -1.25 1.21 -3.12
CA THR A 72 -2.56 0.84 -3.63
C THR A 72 -3.58 1.96 -3.46
N THR A 73 -4.54 1.99 -4.38
CA THR A 73 -5.80 2.72 -4.20
C THR A 73 -6.79 1.87 -3.40
N PRO A 74 -7.86 2.45 -2.82
CA PRO A 74 -8.92 1.68 -2.15
C PRO A 74 -9.48 0.53 -3.00
N SER A 75 -9.61 0.74 -4.32
CA SER A 75 -10.10 -0.27 -5.26
C SER A 75 -9.13 -1.44 -5.50
N SER A 76 -7.82 -1.19 -5.40
CA SER A 76 -6.77 -2.18 -5.66
C SER A 76 -6.26 -2.84 -4.40
N PHE A 77 -6.44 -2.21 -3.23
CA PHE A 77 -5.96 -2.72 -1.96
C PHE A 77 -6.50 -4.12 -1.67
N SER A 78 -7.80 -4.34 -1.85
CA SER A 78 -8.44 -5.62 -1.60
C SER A 78 -7.87 -6.76 -2.45
N VAL A 79 -7.45 -6.47 -3.67
CA VAL A 79 -6.77 -7.41 -4.56
C VAL A 79 -5.42 -7.81 -3.99
N TYR A 80 -4.54 -6.84 -3.73
CA TYR A 80 -3.20 -7.12 -3.21
C TYR A 80 -3.23 -7.73 -1.81
N SER A 81 -4.13 -7.26 -0.96
CA SER A 81 -4.43 -7.81 0.36
C SER A 81 -4.85 -9.28 0.24
N SER A 82 -5.79 -9.60 -0.64
CA SER A 82 -6.21 -11.00 -0.86
C SER A 82 -5.06 -11.87 -1.37
N ILE A 83 -4.25 -11.37 -2.31
CA ILE A 83 -3.06 -12.08 -2.82
C ILE A 83 -2.09 -12.38 -1.67
N ALA A 84 -1.76 -11.38 -0.85
CA ALA A 84 -0.86 -11.50 0.28
C ALA A 84 -1.37 -12.47 1.34
N LYS A 85 -2.63 -12.32 1.76
CA LYS A 85 -3.20 -12.99 2.93
C LYS A 85 -3.75 -14.38 2.64
N ARG A 86 -4.35 -14.56 1.47
CA ARG A 86 -5.20 -15.74 1.17
C ARG A 86 -4.58 -16.67 0.14
N TYR A 87 -3.82 -16.14 -0.82
CA TYR A 87 -3.34 -16.94 -1.94
C TYR A 87 -1.86 -17.32 -1.83
N LEU A 88 -1.00 -16.36 -1.52
CA LEU A 88 0.46 -16.54 -1.63
C LEU A 88 1.21 -16.48 -0.30
N TYR A 89 0.59 -15.96 0.77
CA TYR A 89 1.24 -15.80 2.08
C TYR A 89 2.55 -15.01 2.02
N VAL A 90 2.55 -13.93 1.22
CA VAL A 90 3.70 -13.02 1.08
C VAL A 90 3.37 -11.68 1.74
N PRO A 91 4.22 -11.18 2.65
CA PRO A 91 4.00 -9.88 3.29
C PRO A 91 3.82 -8.75 2.29
N LEU A 92 2.76 -7.96 2.47
CA LEU A 92 2.45 -6.73 1.76
C LEU A 92 2.74 -5.53 2.66
N ILE A 93 3.57 -4.62 2.20
CA ILE A 93 3.75 -3.30 2.81
C ILE A 93 3.10 -2.27 1.89
N ASP A 94 2.06 -1.62 2.39
CA ASP A 94 1.34 -0.56 1.68
C ASP A 94 1.73 0.83 2.21
N TRP A 95 1.98 1.78 1.31
CA TRP A 95 2.33 3.15 1.68
C TRP A 95 1.26 4.21 1.37
N GLU A 96 0.13 3.81 0.77
CA GLU A 96 -0.95 4.72 0.39
C GLU A 96 -2.22 4.55 1.21
N THR A 97 -2.60 3.34 1.58
CA THR A 97 -3.82 3.13 2.38
C THR A 97 -3.43 3.06 3.84
N SER A 98 -4.00 3.91 4.69
CA SER A 98 -3.81 3.84 6.15
C SER A 98 -4.76 2.84 6.81
N ASN A 99 -5.82 2.44 6.09
CA ASN A 99 -6.93 1.68 6.63
C ASN A 99 -6.78 0.20 6.28
N VAL A 100 -6.26 -0.60 7.22
CA VAL A 100 -6.22 -2.07 7.13
C VAL A 100 -7.55 -2.69 7.60
N TYR A 101 -8.56 -1.87 7.92
CA TYR A 101 -9.91 -2.31 8.25
C TYR A 101 -10.64 -2.77 6.98
N GLU A 102 -10.25 -3.94 6.48
CA GLU A 102 -11.17 -4.78 5.72
C GLU A 102 -12.19 -5.35 6.72
N ASP A 103 -13.45 -4.98 6.49
CA ASP A 103 -14.70 -5.51 7.05
C ASP A 103 -15.21 -4.94 8.38
N GLU A 104 -15.95 -3.83 8.29
CA GLU A 104 -16.92 -3.39 9.33
C GLU A 104 -18.00 -4.44 9.63
N HIS A 105 -18.12 -5.49 8.82
CA HIS A 105 -19.02 -6.63 9.05
C HIS A 105 -18.35 -7.86 9.68
N GLN A 106 -17.04 -7.83 9.96
CA GLN A 106 -16.37 -8.88 10.73
C GLN A 106 -16.00 -8.33 12.11
N GLN A 107 -17.01 -8.38 12.99
CA GLN A 107 -16.77 -8.40 14.43
C GLN A 107 -15.68 -9.45 14.72
N GLN A 108 -14.56 -8.97 15.29
CA GLN A 108 -13.50 -9.80 15.89
C GLN A 108 -12.81 -10.77 14.92
N GLN A 109 -11.84 -10.32 14.13
CA GLN A 109 -10.80 -11.24 13.64
C GLN A 109 -9.54 -10.50 13.18
N GLN A 110 -8.48 -10.67 13.98
CA GLN A 110 -7.08 -10.76 13.60
C GLN A 110 -6.57 -9.71 12.61
N GLN A 111 -5.79 -8.73 13.13
CA GLN A 111 -4.83 -8.00 12.31
C GLN A 111 -4.13 -8.99 11.39
N SER A 112 -4.25 -8.79 10.09
CA SER A 112 -3.66 -9.70 9.15
C SER A 112 -2.14 -9.66 9.28
N LEU A 113 -1.53 -10.81 9.56
CA LEU A 113 -0.08 -10.97 9.68
C LEU A 113 0.68 -10.70 8.37
N PHE A 114 -0.03 -10.60 7.24
CA PHE A 114 0.56 -10.48 5.90
C PHE A 114 0.33 -9.13 5.24
N SER A 115 -0.27 -8.15 5.93
CA SER A 115 -0.40 -6.79 5.41
C SER A 115 -0.10 -5.75 6.48
N ILE A 116 0.80 -4.82 6.18
CA ILE A 116 1.10 -3.67 7.03
C ILE A 116 0.99 -2.39 6.20
N SER A 117 0.43 -1.34 6.80
CA SER A 117 0.50 0.01 6.25
C SER A 117 1.57 0.82 6.95
N VAL A 118 2.37 1.56 6.17
CA VAL A 118 3.30 2.58 6.71
C VAL A 118 2.65 3.96 6.79
N ARG A 119 1.46 4.15 6.20
CA ARG A 119 0.73 5.42 6.26
C ARG A 119 0.00 5.53 7.60
N PRO A 120 0.25 6.58 8.40
CA PRO A 120 -0.48 6.77 9.65
C PRO A 120 -1.96 7.03 9.41
N MET A 121 -2.79 6.68 10.40
CA MET A 121 -4.23 6.96 10.37
C MET A 121 -4.47 8.48 10.48
N ALA A 122 -5.28 9.02 9.58
CA ALA A 122 -5.48 10.46 9.46
C ALA A 122 -6.46 11.03 10.50
N ASP A 123 -7.43 10.22 10.93
CA ASP A 123 -8.46 10.56 11.91
C ASP A 123 -7.86 10.86 13.29
N GLU A 124 -6.94 10.04 13.77
CA GLU A 124 -6.27 10.28 15.06
C GLU A 124 -5.52 11.61 15.07
N ILE A 125 -4.76 11.89 14.00
CA ILE A 125 -3.99 13.14 13.88
C ILE A 125 -4.92 14.35 13.81
N LEU A 126 -6.03 14.26 13.08
CA LEU A 126 -7.01 15.33 12.97
C LEU A 126 -7.66 15.64 14.32
N VAL A 127 -8.08 14.61 15.05
CA VAL A 127 -8.71 14.75 16.37
C VAL A 127 -7.74 15.39 17.37
N ASP A 128 -6.50 14.92 17.40
CA ASP A 128 -5.47 15.48 18.29
C ASP A 128 -5.16 16.94 17.95
N TYR A 129 -5.14 17.28 16.67
CA TYR A 129 -4.92 18.65 16.23
C TYR A 129 -6.06 19.59 16.64
N ILE A 130 -7.31 19.16 16.49
CA ILE A 130 -8.50 19.91 16.91
C ILE A 130 -8.47 20.17 18.42
N ARG A 131 -8.14 19.13 19.21
CA ARG A 131 -8.01 19.22 20.67
C ARG A 131 -6.88 20.17 21.06
N LEU A 132 -5.73 20.08 20.41
CA LEU A 132 -4.60 20.96 20.68
C LEU A 132 -4.90 22.43 20.38
N LYS A 133 -5.68 22.70 19.32
CA LYS A 133 -6.09 24.07 18.95
C LYS A 133 -7.32 24.58 19.69
N GLN A 134 -8.00 23.73 20.46
CA GLN A 134 -9.23 24.06 21.18
C GLN A 134 -10.29 24.65 20.24
N TRP A 135 -10.44 24.06 19.05
CA TRP A 135 -11.48 24.48 18.12
C TRP A 135 -12.84 23.93 18.53
N HIS A 136 -13.81 24.83 18.71
CA HIS A 136 -15.18 24.49 19.12
C HIS A 136 -16.17 24.51 17.95
N GLN A 137 -15.79 25.18 16.84
CA GLN A 137 -16.55 25.25 15.60
C GLN A 137 -15.61 24.95 14.44
N ILE A 138 -15.99 23.98 13.61
CA ILE A 138 -15.15 23.47 12.52
C ILE A 138 -16.02 23.35 11.28
N ILE A 139 -15.48 23.78 10.15
CA ILE A 139 -16.07 23.53 8.83
C ILE A 139 -15.21 22.47 8.17
N TYR A 140 -15.80 21.30 7.92
CA TYR A 140 -15.12 20.19 7.26
C TYR A 140 -15.45 20.19 5.77
N PHE A 141 -14.42 20.34 4.94
CA PHE A 141 -14.50 20.17 3.49
C PHE A 141 -13.80 18.85 3.14
N HIS A 142 -14.43 18.02 2.31
CA HIS A 142 -13.85 16.79 1.80
C HIS A 142 -14.11 16.67 0.30
N ASP A 143 -13.25 15.91 -0.37
CA ASP A 143 -13.26 15.68 -1.82
C ASP A 143 -14.17 14.50 -2.24
N GLY A 144 -14.97 13.97 -1.31
CA GLY A 144 -15.84 12.81 -1.51
C GLY A 144 -15.14 11.45 -1.39
N ASN A 145 -13.86 11.34 -1.79
CA ASN A 145 -13.10 10.09 -1.70
C ASN A 145 -12.63 9.76 -0.28
N ASN A 146 -12.36 10.78 0.54
CA ASN A 146 -11.87 10.62 1.92
C ASN A 146 -12.92 10.97 2.99
N GLY A 147 -14.19 11.09 2.59
CA GLY A 147 -15.28 11.59 3.46
C GLY A 147 -16.22 10.53 4.01
N GLN A 148 -15.91 9.25 3.85
CA GLN A 148 -16.68 8.13 4.39
C GLN A 148 -15.99 7.57 5.63
#